data_AF-A0AAD1A0P7-F1
#
_entry.id   AF-A0AAD1A0P7-F1
#
_cell.length_a   1.000
_cell.length_b   1.000
_cell.length_c   1.000
_cell.angle_alpha   90.00
_cell.angle_beta   90.00
_cell.angle_gamma   90.00
#
_symmetry.space_group_name_H-M   'P 1'
#
loop_
_entity.id
_entity.type
_entity.pdbx_description
1 polymer ?
#
loop_
_entity_poly.entity_id
_entity_poly.type
_entity_poly.pdbx_seq_one_letter_code
_entity_poly.pdbx_strand_id
1 'polypeptide(L)'
;MQVDPSDVHQTLEYRLDAEFASWLPIGLLTLFCGLFIFAMEMPDWPRPGETFGAFAAIAVGIGLSAFALRRRFRRGKPVYVLSPDGVHIRWSSSRKEGFIPWREIKGIDTIDIVVWHWLARNPRNLHYNDVTVVLVSKQFYQANLHIKSLFQRGPYWHQTAFIEKGDMVQCALHAEFVGVTPQQLRGAVEVRWRAFGGEPDRPRPSVPVVYAARRPDEAEAGAAPGGKVVAAGGAPRPFSAWDAIKIALPLIGIVVAGSNLAGIWSTDAQIQALAKKREWQEWKARYERERRELDEKLQKQREEMEEAMRRAFTRY
;
A
#
# COMPACT_ATOMS: atom_id res chain seq x y z
N MET A 1 -4.86 -20.31 -18.79
CA MET A 1 -4.01 -20.61 -19.97
C MET A 1 -2.60 -20.76 -19.47
N GLN A 2 -1.95 -21.89 -19.68
CA GLN A 2 -0.54 -22.04 -19.28
C GLN A 2 0.33 -21.17 -20.21
N VAL A 3 1.27 -20.46 -19.61
CA VAL A 3 2.29 -19.70 -20.32
C VAL A 3 3.23 -20.71 -20.95
N ASP A 4 3.38 -20.66 -22.27
CA ASP A 4 4.42 -21.43 -22.94
C ASP A 4 5.63 -20.50 -23.13
N PRO A 5 6.68 -20.61 -22.30
CA PRO A 5 7.85 -19.75 -22.44
C PRO A 5 8.60 -19.99 -23.75
N SER A 6 8.39 -21.13 -24.41
CA SER A 6 9.04 -21.50 -25.67
C SER A 6 8.41 -20.87 -26.90
N ASP A 7 7.14 -20.45 -26.83
CA ASP A 7 6.50 -19.69 -27.90
C ASP A 7 7.05 -18.25 -27.93
N VAL A 8 8.01 -18.02 -28.83
CA VAL A 8 8.70 -16.73 -29.01
C VAL A 8 7.78 -15.63 -29.55
N HIS A 9 6.69 -15.99 -30.24
CA HIS A 9 5.77 -15.02 -30.84
C HIS A 9 4.70 -14.54 -29.86
N GLN A 10 4.54 -15.24 -28.73
CA GLN A 10 3.66 -14.83 -27.65
C GLN A 10 4.20 -13.59 -26.93
N THR A 11 3.32 -12.61 -26.68
CA THR A 11 3.64 -11.47 -25.84
C THR A 11 3.40 -11.83 -24.37
N LEU A 12 4.45 -11.77 -23.57
CA LEU A 12 4.42 -12.11 -22.14
C LEU A 12 4.35 -10.85 -21.28
N GLU A 13 3.29 -10.74 -20.48
CA GLU A 13 3.09 -9.62 -19.56
C GLU A 13 3.36 -10.02 -18.09
N TYR A 14 4.31 -9.34 -17.47
CA TYR A 14 4.66 -9.51 -16.06
C TYR A 14 4.18 -8.31 -15.25
N ARG A 15 3.45 -8.54 -14.15
CA ARG A 15 2.72 -7.50 -13.40
C ARG A 15 3.09 -7.51 -11.91
N LEU A 16 3.04 -6.34 -11.28
CA LEU A 16 3.27 -6.13 -9.83
C LEU A 16 2.07 -6.56 -8.94
N ASP A 17 1.01 -7.11 -9.52
CA ASP A 17 -0.27 -7.30 -8.82
C ASP A 17 -0.16 -8.26 -7.60
N ALA A 18 0.85 -9.14 -7.60
CA ALA A 18 1.09 -10.08 -6.50
C ALA A 18 1.57 -9.40 -5.21
N GLU A 19 2.36 -8.32 -5.31
CA GLU A 19 2.96 -7.69 -4.14
C GLU A 19 1.91 -6.94 -3.31
N PHE A 20 1.02 -6.19 -3.97
CA PHE A 20 0.00 -5.40 -3.30
C PHE A 20 -1.08 -6.24 -2.60
N ALA A 21 -1.28 -7.50 -3.00
CA ALA A 21 -2.20 -8.40 -2.32
C ALA A 21 -1.79 -8.67 -0.86
N SER A 22 -0.49 -8.59 -0.57
CA SER A 22 0.05 -8.78 0.79
C SER A 22 -0.27 -7.62 1.75
N TRP A 23 -0.74 -6.47 1.23
CA TRP A 23 -1.08 -5.30 2.04
C TRP A 23 -2.48 -5.39 2.66
N LEU A 24 -3.36 -6.24 2.12
CA LEU A 24 -4.73 -6.38 2.61
C LEU A 24 -4.77 -6.82 4.10
N PRO A 25 -4.05 -7.86 4.55
CA PRO A 25 -3.98 -8.20 5.97
C PRO A 25 -3.48 -7.07 6.85
N ILE A 26 -2.50 -6.28 6.38
CA ILE A 26 -1.94 -5.14 7.12
C ILE A 26 -3.02 -4.06 7.29
N GLY A 27 -3.73 -3.73 6.20
CA GLY A 27 -4.85 -2.78 6.23
C GLY A 27 -5.96 -3.21 7.19
N LEU A 28 -6.38 -4.48 7.14
CA LEU A 28 -7.41 -5.03 8.02
C LEU A 28 -6.97 -5.08 9.48
N LEU A 29 -5.73 -5.47 9.76
CA LEU A 29 -5.18 -5.46 11.12
C LEU A 29 -5.12 -4.04 11.68
N THR A 30 -4.71 -3.07 10.86
CA THR A 30 -4.64 -1.65 11.26
C THR A 30 -6.03 -1.10 11.56
N LEU A 31 -7.01 -1.43 10.72
CA LEU A 31 -8.42 -1.10 10.94
C LEU A 31 -8.95 -1.74 12.23
N PHE A 32 -8.66 -3.02 12.46
CA PHE A 32 -9.03 -3.72 13.68
C PHE A 32 -8.45 -3.04 14.92
N CYS A 33 -7.14 -2.75 14.93
CA CYS A 33 -6.50 -2.07 16.06
C CYS A 33 -7.13 -0.69 16.33
N GLY A 34 -7.42 0.08 15.29
CA GLY A 34 -8.08 1.38 15.43
C GLY A 34 -9.48 1.26 16.05
N LEU A 35 -10.30 0.31 15.56
CA LEU A 35 -11.63 0.04 16.13
C LEU A 35 -11.57 -0.51 17.55
N PHE A 36 -10.58 -1.36 17.85
CA PHE A 36 -10.39 -1.93 19.17
C PHE A 36 -10.00 -0.86 20.19
N ILE A 37 -9.06 0.03 19.86
CA ILE A 37 -8.70 1.17 20.71
C ILE A 37 -9.93 2.05 20.95
N PHE A 38 -10.67 2.36 19.88
CA PHE A 38 -11.89 3.18 19.98
C PHE A 38 -12.99 2.52 20.83
N ALA A 39 -13.16 1.20 20.75
CA ALA A 39 -14.14 0.45 21.55
C ALA A 39 -13.74 0.32 23.04
N MET A 40 -12.43 0.33 23.32
CA MET A 40 -11.88 0.25 24.68
C MET A 40 -11.81 1.61 25.38
N GLU A 41 -11.82 2.73 24.64
CA GLU A 41 -11.90 4.08 25.20
C GLU A 41 -13.23 4.23 25.96
N MET A 42 -13.14 4.10 27.29
CA MET A 42 -14.23 4.18 28.25
C MET A 42 -14.84 5.60 28.34
N PRO A 43 -16.00 5.77 28.99
CA PRO A 43 -16.86 6.96 28.90
C PRO A 43 -16.31 8.26 29.50
N ASP A 44 -15.11 8.24 30.06
CA ASP A 44 -14.44 9.41 30.61
C ASP A 44 -13.53 9.98 29.52
N TRP A 45 -13.85 11.22 29.15
CA TRP A 45 -13.36 11.94 27.97
C TRP A 45 -11.97 11.49 27.52
N PRO A 46 -11.87 10.77 26.39
CA PRO A 46 -10.57 10.28 25.94
C PRO A 46 -9.64 11.46 25.69
N ARG A 47 -8.35 11.26 26.00
CA ARG A 47 -7.36 12.28 25.71
C ARG A 47 -7.43 12.55 24.20
N PRO A 48 -7.56 13.80 23.75
CA PRO A 48 -7.84 14.11 22.34
C PRO A 48 -6.83 13.49 21.36
N GLY A 49 -5.60 13.21 21.82
CA GLY A 49 -4.59 12.50 21.02
C GLY A 49 -4.86 11.02 20.79
N GLU A 50 -5.46 10.31 21.76
CA GLU A 50 -5.76 8.87 21.66
C GLU A 50 -6.93 8.63 20.70
N THR A 51 -8.02 9.40 20.84
CA THR A 51 -9.13 9.38 19.88
C THR A 51 -8.69 9.75 18.46
N PHE A 52 -7.87 10.78 18.30
CA PHE A 52 -7.33 11.14 16.98
C PHE A 52 -6.49 10.00 16.40
N GLY A 53 -5.64 9.37 17.22
CA GLY A 53 -4.86 8.20 16.83
C GLY A 53 -5.71 7.03 16.35
N ALA A 54 -6.80 6.72 17.07
CA ALA A 54 -7.74 5.68 16.69
C ALA A 54 -8.43 5.98 15.35
N PHE A 55 -8.95 7.19 15.15
CA PHE A 55 -9.55 7.62 13.88
C PHE A 55 -8.55 7.60 12.72
N ALA A 56 -7.31 8.05 12.95
CA ALA A 56 -6.26 7.99 11.95
C ALA A 56 -5.93 6.54 11.57
N ALA A 57 -5.83 5.64 12.54
CA ALA A 57 -5.60 4.22 12.29
C ALA A 57 -6.76 3.57 11.50
N ILE A 58 -8.02 3.88 11.86
CA ILE A 58 -9.21 3.42 11.12
C ILE A 58 -9.15 3.92 9.67
N ALA A 59 -8.91 5.21 9.45
CA ALA A 59 -8.85 5.82 8.13
C ALA A 59 -7.73 5.22 7.26
N VAL A 60 -6.54 5.03 7.84
CA VAL A 60 -5.39 4.37 7.18
C VAL A 60 -5.72 2.92 6.86
N GLY A 61 -6.32 2.18 7.81
CA GLY A 61 -6.72 0.78 7.62
C GLY A 61 -7.74 0.61 6.48
N ILE A 62 -8.77 1.46 6.43
CA ILE A 62 -9.75 1.50 5.32
C ILE A 62 -9.05 1.84 4.01
N GLY A 63 -8.23 2.88 3.99
CA GLY A 63 -7.51 3.34 2.80
C GLY A 63 -6.61 2.25 2.21
N LEU A 64 -5.81 1.59 3.05
CA LEU A 64 -4.94 0.48 2.64
C LEU A 64 -5.74 -0.72 2.15
N SER A 65 -6.80 -1.10 2.86
CA SER A 65 -7.65 -2.25 2.47
C SER A 65 -8.36 -1.99 1.15
N ALA A 66 -8.97 -0.81 0.98
CA ALA A 66 -9.62 -0.41 -0.25
C ALA A 66 -8.62 -0.30 -1.41
N PHE A 67 -7.42 0.24 -1.17
CA PHE A 67 -6.36 0.29 -2.17
C PHE A 67 -5.90 -1.11 -2.61
N ALA A 68 -5.66 -2.01 -1.66
CA ALA A 68 -5.27 -3.39 -1.94
C ALA A 68 -6.37 -4.14 -2.72
N LEU A 69 -7.64 -4.02 -2.31
CA LEU A 69 -8.78 -4.60 -3.03
C LEU A 69 -8.91 -3.99 -4.42
N ARG A 70 -8.86 -2.67 -4.56
CA ARG A 70 -8.92 -1.99 -5.86
C ARG A 70 -7.81 -2.45 -6.79
N ARG A 71 -6.58 -2.62 -6.29
CA ARG A 71 -5.45 -3.15 -7.07
C ARG A 71 -5.64 -4.62 -7.45
N ARG A 72 -6.24 -5.41 -6.57
CA ARG A 72 -6.59 -6.80 -6.87
C ARG A 72 -7.66 -6.91 -7.96
N PHE A 73 -8.67 -6.04 -7.95
CA PHE A 73 -9.76 -6.05 -8.94
C PHE A 73 -9.40 -5.34 -10.24
N ARG A 74 -8.63 -4.25 -10.19
CA ARG A 74 -8.12 -3.54 -11.36
C ARG A 74 -6.69 -3.97 -11.62
N ARG A 75 -6.54 -4.93 -12.53
CA ARG A 75 -5.26 -5.39 -13.09
C ARG A 75 -4.36 -4.20 -13.39
N GLY A 76 -3.20 -4.16 -12.75
CA GLY A 76 -2.21 -3.11 -12.97
C GLY A 76 -1.64 -3.17 -14.39
N LYS A 77 -1.00 -2.08 -14.82
CA LYS A 77 -0.18 -2.11 -16.03
C LYS A 77 1.00 -3.08 -15.82
N PRO A 78 1.38 -3.89 -16.83
CA PRO A 78 2.55 -4.74 -16.73
C PRO A 78 3.83 -3.92 -16.56
N VAL A 79 4.72 -4.42 -15.72
CA VAL A 79 6.06 -3.86 -15.48
C VAL A 79 6.99 -4.27 -16.60
N TYR A 80 6.97 -5.55 -16.96
CA TYR A 80 7.73 -6.07 -18.10
C TYR A 80 6.76 -6.61 -19.14
N VAL A 81 6.97 -6.25 -20.39
CA VAL A 81 6.30 -6.88 -21.53
C VAL A 81 7.38 -7.41 -22.46
N LEU A 82 7.47 -8.74 -22.58
CA LEU A 82 8.35 -9.38 -23.55
C LEU A 82 7.54 -9.63 -24.82
N SER A 83 7.72 -8.76 -25.80
CA SER A 83 7.08 -8.88 -27.11
C SER A 83 8.08 -9.44 -28.14
N PRO A 84 7.63 -9.85 -29.33
CA PRO A 84 8.54 -10.20 -30.42
C PRO A 84 9.46 -9.06 -30.87
N ASP A 85 9.11 -7.80 -30.57
CA ASP A 85 9.89 -6.62 -30.96
C ASP A 85 10.99 -6.29 -29.94
N GLY A 86 10.78 -6.61 -28.66
CA GLY A 86 11.74 -6.33 -27.60
C GLY A 86 11.20 -6.47 -26.18
N VAL A 87 11.95 -5.90 -25.24
CA VAL A 87 11.59 -5.80 -23.82
C VAL A 87 11.05 -4.40 -23.55
N HIS A 88 9.78 -4.31 -23.16
CA HIS A 88 9.22 -3.07 -22.61
C HIS A 88 9.32 -3.08 -21.10
N ILE A 89 9.76 -1.97 -20.53
CA ILE A 89 9.93 -1.78 -19.10
C ILE A 89 9.13 -0.56 -18.68
N ARG A 90 8.22 -0.74 -17.71
CA ARG A 90 7.44 0.33 -17.10
C ARG A 90 7.84 0.48 -15.64
N TRP A 91 8.34 1.64 -15.28
CA TRP A 91 8.68 1.96 -13.90
C TRP A 91 7.49 2.60 -13.19
N SER A 92 7.18 2.13 -11.98
CA SER A 92 6.04 2.63 -11.20
C SER A 92 6.14 4.12 -10.85
N SER A 93 7.37 4.65 -10.72
CA SER A 93 7.66 6.04 -10.38
C SER A 93 7.75 6.99 -11.59
N SER A 94 7.83 6.46 -12.82
CA SER A 94 8.07 7.27 -14.02
C SER A 94 6.96 7.09 -15.06
N ARG A 95 6.57 8.19 -15.71
CA ARG A 95 5.70 8.14 -16.89
C ARG A 95 6.43 7.66 -18.14
N LYS A 96 7.77 7.69 -18.14
CA LYS A 96 8.57 7.24 -19.27
C LYS A 96 8.56 5.71 -19.31
N GLU A 97 8.15 5.14 -20.43
CA GLU A 97 8.25 3.72 -20.70
C GLU A 97 9.57 3.45 -21.44
N GLY A 98 10.30 2.43 -21.01
CA GLY A 98 11.53 1.99 -21.64
C GLY A 98 11.24 0.90 -22.65
N PHE A 99 11.97 0.91 -23.76
CA PHE A 99 11.90 -0.14 -24.75
C PHE A 99 13.32 -0.53 -25.17
N ILE A 100 13.60 -1.84 -25.15
CA ILE A 100 14.89 -2.41 -25.53
C ILE A 100 14.63 -3.43 -26.64
N PRO A 101 14.91 -3.09 -27.90
CA PRO A 101 14.83 -4.05 -29.00
C PRO A 101 15.77 -5.23 -28.76
N TRP A 102 15.38 -6.44 -29.19
CA TRP A 102 16.20 -7.65 -28.99
C TRP A 102 17.62 -7.52 -29.56
N ARG A 103 17.78 -6.82 -30.69
CA ARG A 103 19.09 -6.55 -31.33
C ARG A 103 20.02 -5.61 -30.54
N GLU A 104 19.48 -4.80 -29.64
CA GLU A 104 20.28 -3.89 -28.80
C GLU A 104 20.86 -4.62 -27.59
N ILE A 105 20.30 -5.79 -27.25
CA ILE A 105 20.78 -6.64 -26.18
C ILE A 105 22.03 -7.39 -26.68
N LYS A 106 23.17 -7.10 -26.06
CA LYS A 106 24.47 -7.74 -26.38
C LYS A 106 24.72 -9.03 -25.61
N GLY A 107 23.98 -9.24 -24.52
CA GLY A 107 24.07 -10.44 -23.72
C GLY A 107 23.01 -10.46 -22.62
N ILE A 108 22.77 -11.65 -22.10
CA ILE A 108 21.92 -11.89 -20.93
C ILE A 108 22.80 -12.54 -19.88
N ASP A 109 22.71 -12.02 -18.66
CA ASP A 109 23.51 -12.48 -17.54
C ASP A 109 22.63 -12.60 -16.29
N THR A 110 23.20 -13.10 -15.21
CA THR A 110 22.55 -13.21 -13.90
C THR A 110 23.47 -12.69 -12.84
N ILE A 111 22.96 -11.82 -11.99
CA ILE A 111 23.75 -11.20 -10.91
C ILE A 111 22.97 -11.21 -9.60
N ASP A 112 23.71 -11.21 -8.50
CA ASP A 112 23.15 -10.93 -7.19
C ASP A 112 23.28 -9.43 -6.90
N ILE A 113 22.17 -8.81 -6.49
CA ILE A 113 22.12 -7.38 -6.18
C ILE A 113 21.90 -7.22 -4.68
N VAL A 114 22.84 -6.54 -4.03
CA VAL A 114 22.74 -6.19 -2.61
C VAL A 114 22.52 -4.69 -2.47
N VAL A 115 21.43 -4.30 -1.81
CA VAL A 115 21.04 -2.90 -1.64
C VAL A 115 20.95 -2.55 -0.18
N TRP A 116 21.64 -1.49 0.21
CA TRP A 116 21.52 -0.92 1.55
C TRP A 116 20.20 -0.16 1.70
N HIS A 117 19.25 -0.72 2.46
CA HIS A 117 17.95 -0.11 2.66
C HIS A 117 17.95 0.87 3.84
N TRP A 118 18.40 2.10 3.60
CA TRP A 118 18.53 3.15 4.64
C TRP A 118 17.19 3.63 5.22
N LEU A 119 16.09 3.46 4.49
CA LEU A 119 14.73 3.86 4.92
C LEU A 119 14.10 2.89 5.93
N ALA A 120 14.73 1.74 6.20
CA ALA A 120 14.23 0.81 7.21
C ALA A 120 14.66 1.27 8.61
N ARG A 121 13.75 1.15 9.60
CA ARG A 121 14.01 1.48 11.02
C ARG A 121 15.27 0.81 11.57
N ASN A 122 15.62 -0.35 11.04
CA ASN A 122 16.93 -0.99 11.17
C ASN A 122 17.51 -1.18 9.76
N PRO A 123 18.63 -0.53 9.41
CA PRO A 123 19.24 -0.70 8.10
C PRO A 123 19.54 -2.19 7.85
N ARG A 124 19.02 -2.71 6.74
CA ARG A 124 19.25 -4.09 6.31
C ARG A 124 19.65 -4.08 4.85
N ASN A 125 20.55 -5.00 4.52
CA ASN A 125 20.81 -5.35 3.14
C ASN A 125 19.61 -6.10 2.58
N LEU A 126 19.03 -5.58 1.50
CA LEU A 126 18.12 -6.34 0.66
C LEU A 126 18.96 -7.12 -0.33
N HIS A 127 18.80 -8.44 -0.31
CA HIS A 127 19.49 -9.35 -1.21
C HIS A 127 18.49 -9.82 -2.27
N TYR A 128 18.74 -9.46 -3.52
CA TYR A 128 18.04 -9.98 -4.69
C TYR A 128 18.97 -10.97 -5.36
N ASN A 129 18.61 -12.24 -5.35
CA ASN A 129 19.45 -13.31 -5.89
C ASN A 129 19.00 -13.68 -7.30
N ASP A 130 19.94 -14.13 -8.12
CA ASP A 130 19.68 -14.60 -9.48
C ASP A 130 18.94 -13.58 -10.38
N VAL A 131 19.19 -12.28 -10.21
CA VAL A 131 18.50 -11.24 -10.99
C VAL A 131 18.91 -11.33 -12.46
N THR A 132 17.93 -11.47 -13.34
CA THR A 132 18.16 -11.48 -14.80
C THR A 132 18.55 -10.08 -15.25
N VAL A 133 19.69 -9.94 -15.92
CA VAL A 133 20.12 -8.66 -16.49
C VAL A 133 20.27 -8.77 -18.01
N VAL A 134 19.81 -7.74 -18.71
CA VAL A 134 20.07 -7.57 -20.15
C VAL A 134 21.16 -6.52 -20.33
N LEU A 135 22.21 -6.86 -21.07
CA LEU A 135 23.35 -5.99 -21.34
C LEU A 135 23.07 -5.14 -22.58
N VAL A 136 23.07 -3.82 -22.41
CA VAL A 136 22.93 -2.85 -23.52
C VAL A 136 24.11 -1.89 -23.55
N SER A 137 24.39 -1.28 -24.70
CA SER A 137 25.46 -0.29 -24.78
C SER A 137 25.14 0.94 -23.94
N LYS A 138 26.16 1.55 -23.34
CA LYS A 138 26.02 2.79 -22.56
C LYS A 138 25.40 3.92 -23.40
N GLN A 139 25.75 3.99 -24.68
CA GLN A 139 25.18 4.95 -25.63
C GLN A 139 23.66 4.75 -25.79
N PHE A 140 23.21 3.51 -26.02
CA PHE A 140 21.79 3.20 -26.16
C PHE A 140 21.02 3.55 -24.87
N TYR A 141 21.57 3.16 -23.71
CA TYR A 141 20.97 3.49 -22.41
C TYR A 141 20.80 5.00 -22.23
N GLN A 142 21.85 5.78 -22.47
CA GLN A 142 21.80 7.24 -22.30
C GLN A 142 20.79 7.91 -23.23
N ALA A 143 20.69 7.45 -24.48
CA ALA A 143 19.77 8.02 -25.46
C ALA A 143 18.30 7.65 -25.18
N ASN A 144 18.02 6.38 -24.85
CA ASN A 144 16.65 5.86 -24.86
C ASN A 144 16.08 5.61 -23.47
N LEU A 145 16.89 5.10 -22.53
CA LEU A 145 16.39 4.60 -21.24
C LEU A 145 16.63 5.57 -20.09
N HIS A 146 17.71 6.36 -20.15
CA HIS A 146 18.08 7.26 -19.06
C HIS A 146 16.98 8.29 -18.78
N ILE A 147 16.69 8.49 -17.50
CA ILE A 147 15.75 9.51 -17.01
C ILE A 147 16.58 10.60 -16.33
N LYS A 148 16.56 11.82 -16.87
CA LYS A 148 17.37 12.92 -16.33
C LYS A 148 16.99 13.31 -14.90
N SER A 149 15.69 13.27 -14.56
CA SER A 149 15.22 13.63 -13.23
C SER A 149 15.56 12.55 -12.19
N LEU A 150 16.25 12.94 -11.11
CA LEU A 150 16.52 12.06 -9.96
C LEU A 150 15.23 11.66 -9.23
N PHE A 151 14.27 12.58 -9.11
CA PHE A 151 12.98 12.30 -8.46
C PHE A 151 12.14 11.27 -9.22
N GLN A 152 12.20 11.27 -10.56
CA GLN A 152 11.45 10.29 -11.37
C GLN A 152 12.11 8.90 -11.39
N ARG A 153 13.44 8.85 -11.24
CA ARG A 153 14.20 7.60 -11.12
C ARG A 153 13.84 6.83 -9.86
N GLY A 154 13.46 7.54 -8.79
CA GLY A 154 13.22 6.92 -7.49
C GLY A 154 14.53 6.46 -6.82
N PRO A 155 14.44 5.94 -5.59
CA PRO A 155 15.60 5.46 -4.86
C PRO A 155 16.19 4.21 -5.54
N TYR A 156 17.51 4.02 -5.36
CA TYR A 156 18.25 2.83 -5.80
C TYR A 156 18.34 2.59 -7.32
N TRP A 157 17.91 3.52 -8.18
CA TRP A 157 17.92 3.35 -9.65
C TRP A 157 19.23 2.77 -10.22
N HIS A 158 20.38 3.32 -9.81
CA HIS A 158 21.69 2.90 -10.31
C HIS A 158 22.25 1.63 -9.62
N GLN A 159 21.58 1.18 -8.56
CA GLN A 159 22.02 0.04 -7.75
C GLN A 159 21.15 -1.19 -8.04
N THR A 160 19.87 -0.99 -8.38
CA THR A 160 18.91 -2.08 -8.61
C THR A 160 18.50 -2.23 -10.05
N ALA A 161 18.29 -1.15 -10.80
CA ALA A 161 17.65 -1.21 -12.12
C ALA A 161 18.66 -1.11 -13.27
N PHE A 162 19.67 -0.25 -13.12
CA PHE A 162 20.67 0.02 -14.16
C PHE A 162 22.07 0.11 -13.55
N ILE A 163 22.86 -0.93 -13.75
CA ILE A 163 24.20 -1.06 -13.16
C ILE A 163 25.22 -0.88 -14.27
N GLU A 164 26.11 0.10 -14.13
CA GLU A 164 27.17 0.33 -15.13
C GLU A 164 28.20 -0.81 -15.07
N LYS A 165 28.57 -1.36 -16.24
CA LYS A 165 29.60 -2.40 -16.41
C LYS A 165 30.50 -2.02 -17.58
N GLY A 166 31.48 -1.15 -17.32
CA GLY A 166 32.38 -0.64 -18.36
C GLY A 166 31.67 0.23 -19.40
N ASP A 167 31.74 -0.17 -20.66
CA ASP A 167 31.07 0.44 -21.82
C ASP A 167 29.59 -0.01 -21.98
N MET A 168 29.14 -0.90 -21.10
CA MET A 168 27.81 -1.48 -21.09
C MET A 168 27.02 -1.07 -19.83
N VAL A 169 25.70 -1.23 -19.90
CA VAL A 169 24.79 -1.06 -18.78
C VAL A 169 23.97 -2.34 -18.63
N GLN A 170 23.98 -2.90 -17.42
CA GLN A 170 23.14 -4.04 -17.04
C GLN A 170 21.76 -3.52 -16.65
N CYS A 171 20.74 -3.85 -17.43
CA CYS A 171 19.36 -3.51 -17.12
C CYS A 171 18.71 -4.70 -16.41
N ALA A 172 18.41 -4.53 -15.12
CA ALA A 172 17.91 -5.60 -14.27
C ALA A 172 16.40 -5.80 -14.39
N LEU A 173 16.01 -7.05 -14.59
CA LEU A 173 14.64 -7.53 -14.65
C LEU A 173 14.39 -8.39 -13.40
N HIS A 174 13.75 -7.79 -12.39
CA HIS A 174 13.55 -8.39 -11.07
C HIS A 174 12.35 -9.34 -11.09
N ALA A 175 12.61 -10.64 -11.05
CA ALA A 175 11.56 -11.66 -11.03
C ALA A 175 10.68 -11.57 -9.77
N GLU A 176 11.27 -11.15 -8.64
CA GLU A 176 10.60 -10.98 -7.35
C GLU A 176 9.45 -9.96 -7.41
N PHE A 177 9.62 -8.84 -8.13
CA PHE A 177 8.59 -7.81 -8.28
C PHE A 177 7.37 -8.27 -9.07
N VAL A 178 7.55 -9.28 -9.93
CA VAL A 178 6.48 -9.77 -10.81
C VAL A 178 5.99 -11.17 -10.43
N GLY A 179 6.45 -11.69 -9.28
CA GLY A 179 5.92 -12.90 -8.67
C GLY A 179 6.25 -14.20 -9.41
N VAL A 180 7.29 -14.23 -10.25
CA VAL A 180 7.78 -15.43 -10.96
C VAL A 180 9.14 -15.85 -10.42
N THR A 181 9.58 -17.07 -10.73
CA THR A 181 10.94 -17.52 -10.38
C THR A 181 11.98 -16.83 -11.28
N PRO A 182 13.21 -16.58 -10.78
CA PRO A 182 14.29 -16.01 -11.59
C PRO A 182 14.55 -16.79 -12.88
N GLN A 183 14.52 -18.13 -12.81
CA GLN A 183 14.77 -19.03 -13.94
C GLN A 183 13.67 -18.92 -15.01
N GLN A 184 12.40 -18.74 -14.61
CA GLN A 184 11.29 -18.55 -15.55
C GLN A 184 11.43 -17.24 -16.32
N LEU A 185 11.74 -16.13 -15.64
CA LEU A 185 11.94 -14.84 -16.30
C LEU A 185 13.16 -14.89 -17.22
N ARG A 186 14.28 -15.42 -16.73
CA ARG A 186 15.51 -15.59 -17.50
C ARG A 186 15.28 -16.42 -18.77
N GLY A 187 14.67 -17.59 -18.64
CA GLY A 187 14.40 -18.48 -19.77
C GLY A 187 13.54 -17.82 -20.84
N ALA A 188 12.50 -17.09 -20.45
CA ALA A 188 11.63 -16.37 -21.38
C ALA A 188 12.36 -15.25 -22.15
N VAL A 189 13.28 -14.55 -21.49
CA VAL A 189 14.12 -13.50 -22.10
C VAL A 189 15.19 -14.13 -23.01
N GLU A 190 15.87 -15.19 -22.56
CA GLU A 190 16.91 -15.88 -23.34
C GLU A 190 16.36 -16.49 -24.62
N VAL A 191 15.23 -17.17 -24.55
CA VAL A 191 14.61 -17.81 -25.73
C VAL A 191 14.25 -16.77 -26.79
N ARG A 192 13.67 -15.63 -26.40
CA ARG A 192 13.33 -14.53 -27.32
C ARG A 192 14.55 -13.79 -27.84
N TRP A 193 15.55 -13.55 -27.00
CA TRP A 193 16.80 -12.93 -27.43
C TRP A 193 17.54 -13.81 -28.44
N ARG A 194 17.60 -15.12 -28.24
CA ARG A 194 18.17 -16.05 -29.24
C ARG A 194 17.38 -16.07 -30.53
N ALA A 195 16.05 -15.99 -30.46
CA ALA A 195 15.19 -15.99 -31.64
C ALA A 195 15.24 -14.68 -32.45
N PHE A 196 15.31 -13.52 -31.79
CA PHE A 196 15.15 -12.21 -32.43
C PHE A 196 16.39 -11.30 -32.38
N GLY A 197 17.42 -11.66 -31.61
CA GLY A 197 18.63 -10.85 -31.45
C GLY A 197 19.57 -10.91 -32.66
N GLY A 198 19.46 -11.95 -33.49
CA GLY A 198 20.34 -12.23 -34.62
C GLY A 198 19.81 -11.87 -36.01
N GLU A 199 18.63 -11.24 -36.13
CA GLU A 199 18.03 -10.90 -37.43
C GLU A 199 18.42 -9.46 -37.86
N PRO A 200 19.43 -9.27 -38.74
CA PRO A 200 19.88 -7.95 -39.17
C PRO A 200 18.87 -7.19 -40.05
N ASP A 201 17.97 -7.91 -40.73
CA ASP A 201 17.10 -7.34 -41.78
C ASP A 201 15.67 -7.02 -41.33
N ARG A 202 15.34 -7.17 -40.04
CA ARG A 202 14.00 -6.79 -39.56
C ARG A 202 13.87 -5.26 -39.55
N PRO A 203 12.85 -4.69 -40.26
CA PRO A 203 12.66 -3.25 -40.33
C PRO A 203 12.66 -2.63 -38.93
N ARG A 204 13.48 -1.60 -38.73
CA ARG A 204 13.41 -0.81 -37.50
C ARG A 204 11.99 -0.25 -37.41
N PRO A 205 11.22 -0.48 -36.33
CA PRO A 205 10.04 0.34 -36.11
C PRO A 205 10.55 1.78 -35.96
N SER A 206 10.36 2.58 -37.00
CA SER A 206 10.82 3.97 -37.10
C SER A 206 10.03 4.93 -36.22
N VAL A 207 8.96 4.41 -35.61
CA VAL A 207 8.13 5.13 -34.67
C VAL A 207 8.42 4.55 -33.27
N PRO A 208 8.81 5.37 -32.28
CA PRO A 208 8.67 4.94 -30.90
C PRO A 208 7.20 4.59 -30.74
N VAL A 209 6.87 3.30 -30.57
CA VAL A 209 5.51 2.92 -30.24
C VAL A 209 5.29 3.45 -28.83
N VAL A 210 4.87 4.70 -28.76
CA VAL A 210 4.35 5.34 -27.58
C VAL A 210 3.05 4.59 -27.33
N TYR A 211 3.15 3.49 -26.59
CA TYR A 211 2.01 2.88 -25.92
C TYR A 211 1.58 3.85 -24.81
N ALA A 212 1.19 5.08 -25.18
CA ALA A 212 0.51 6.02 -24.32
C ALA A 212 -0.73 5.29 -23.83
N ALA A 213 -0.65 4.77 -22.60
CA ALA A 213 -1.75 4.27 -21.80
C ALA A 213 -3.01 3.96 -22.64
N ARG A 214 -2.93 2.95 -23.51
CA ARG A 214 -4.02 2.59 -24.43
C ARG A 214 -5.28 2.47 -23.59
N ARG A 215 -6.33 3.25 -23.92
CA ARG A 215 -7.61 3.13 -23.21
C ARG A 215 -8.02 1.65 -23.23
N PRO A 216 -8.60 1.10 -22.15
CA PRO A 216 -9.05 -0.29 -22.13
C PRO A 216 -9.89 -0.65 -23.37
N ASP A 217 -10.65 0.31 -23.86
CA ASP A 217 -11.57 0.18 -24.99
C ASP A 217 -10.86 0.12 -26.36
N GLU A 218 -9.59 0.53 -26.45
CA GLU A 218 -8.77 0.46 -27.67
C GLU A 218 -7.82 -0.75 -27.70
N ALA A 219 -7.78 -1.55 -26.63
CA ALA A 219 -6.97 -2.76 -26.56
C ALA A 219 -7.47 -3.86 -27.52
N GLU A 220 -8.75 -3.83 -27.91
CA GLU A 220 -9.32 -4.77 -28.87
C GLU A 220 -9.07 -4.38 -30.34
N ALA A 221 -8.83 -3.10 -30.63
CA ALA A 221 -8.83 -2.60 -32.01
C ALA A 221 -7.46 -2.58 -32.72
N GLY A 222 -6.36 -2.92 -32.04
CA GLY A 222 -5.04 -2.87 -32.69
C GLY A 222 -3.98 -3.74 -32.04
N ALA A 223 -4.36 -4.93 -31.56
CA ALA A 223 -3.43 -6.04 -31.57
C ALA A 223 -3.12 -6.35 -33.04
N ALA A 224 -1.84 -6.42 -33.40
CA ALA A 224 -1.48 -6.99 -34.70
C ALA A 224 -2.23 -8.33 -34.86
N PRO A 225 -2.88 -8.58 -36.01
CA PRO A 225 -3.74 -9.74 -36.18
C PRO A 225 -2.89 -11.00 -35.96
N GLY A 226 -3.06 -11.67 -34.82
CA GLY A 226 -2.44 -12.96 -34.50
C GLY A 226 -1.56 -13.02 -33.24
N GLY A 227 -1.17 -11.89 -32.62
CA GLY A 227 -0.31 -11.92 -31.43
C GLY A 227 -1.05 -12.30 -30.15
N LYS A 228 -0.92 -13.54 -29.68
CA LYS A 228 -1.52 -13.98 -28.40
C LYS A 228 -0.82 -13.28 -27.23
N VAL A 229 -1.56 -12.46 -26.47
CA VAL A 229 -1.07 -11.83 -25.24
C VAL A 229 -1.38 -12.72 -24.06
N VAL A 230 -0.35 -13.13 -23.31
CA VAL A 230 -0.50 -13.97 -22.12
C VAL A 230 0.13 -13.28 -20.92
N ALA A 231 -0.65 -13.17 -19.84
CA ALA A 231 -0.10 -12.76 -18.55
C ALA A 231 0.84 -13.86 -18.05
N ALA A 232 2.14 -13.56 -18.04
CA ALA A 232 3.20 -14.44 -17.59
C ALA A 232 3.39 -14.43 -16.07
N GLY A 233 2.90 -13.38 -15.42
CA GLY A 233 2.69 -13.38 -13.97
C GLY A 233 1.56 -14.35 -13.60
N GLY A 234 1.76 -15.12 -12.53
CA GLY A 234 0.68 -15.96 -11.99
C GLY A 234 -0.57 -15.11 -11.75
N ALA A 235 -1.76 -15.69 -11.95
CA ALA A 235 -2.98 -15.11 -11.39
C ALA A 235 -2.70 -14.76 -9.92
N PRO A 236 -3.26 -13.65 -9.36
CA PRO A 236 -3.01 -13.26 -7.98
C PRO A 236 -3.13 -14.52 -7.12
N ARG A 237 -2.03 -14.89 -6.46
CA ARG A 237 -1.93 -16.19 -5.79
C ARG A 237 -3.19 -16.37 -4.94
N PRO A 238 -3.89 -17.51 -5.04
CA PRO A 238 -4.97 -17.77 -4.10
C PRO A 238 -4.41 -17.57 -2.70
N PHE A 239 -5.20 -16.94 -1.82
CA PHE A 239 -4.75 -16.72 -0.45
C PHE A 239 -4.29 -18.06 0.12
N SER A 240 -3.07 -18.12 0.64
CA SER A 240 -2.65 -19.30 1.37
C SER A 240 -3.59 -19.49 2.56
N ALA A 241 -3.68 -20.71 3.11
CA ALA A 241 -4.45 -20.95 4.33
C ALA A 241 -4.03 -19.98 5.46
N TRP A 242 -2.74 -19.66 5.53
CA TRP A 242 -2.20 -18.70 6.48
C TRP A 242 -2.65 -17.26 6.19
N ASP A 243 -2.68 -16.83 4.93
CA ASP A 243 -3.20 -15.50 4.57
C ASP A 243 -4.70 -15.39 4.82
N ALA A 244 -5.45 -16.47 4.60
CA ALA A 244 -6.87 -16.53 4.95
C ALA A 244 -7.07 -16.37 6.46
N ILE A 245 -6.24 -17.01 7.29
CA ILE A 245 -6.26 -16.82 8.76
C ILE A 245 -5.95 -15.37 9.14
N LYS A 246 -4.90 -14.78 8.55
CA LYS A 246 -4.53 -13.36 8.79
C LYS A 246 -5.61 -12.37 8.37
N ILE A 247 -6.48 -12.73 7.44
CA ILE A 247 -7.62 -11.92 7.02
C ILE A 247 -8.83 -12.16 7.92
N ALA A 248 -9.13 -13.43 8.22
CA ALA A 248 -10.29 -13.83 9.02
C ALA A 248 -10.21 -13.32 10.46
N LEU A 249 -9.04 -13.41 11.11
CA LEU A 249 -8.87 -12.99 12.50
C LEU A 249 -9.20 -11.49 12.71
N PRO A 250 -8.59 -10.54 11.98
CA PRO A 250 -8.98 -9.13 12.06
C PRO A 250 -10.44 -8.89 11.68
N LEU A 251 -10.98 -9.61 10.69
CA LEU A 251 -12.39 -9.44 10.31
C LEU A 251 -13.35 -9.82 11.45
N ILE A 252 -13.11 -10.94 12.11
CA ILE A 252 -13.88 -11.35 13.30
C ILE A 252 -13.78 -10.26 14.37
N GLY A 253 -12.56 -9.77 14.63
CA GLY A 253 -12.33 -8.69 15.58
C GLY A 253 -13.06 -7.38 15.21
N ILE A 254 -13.05 -6.99 13.93
CA ILE A 254 -13.75 -5.81 13.40
C ILE A 254 -15.26 -5.96 13.61
N VAL A 255 -15.82 -7.15 13.33
CA VAL A 255 -17.25 -7.42 13.52
C VAL A 255 -17.61 -7.36 15.00
N VAL A 256 -16.81 -7.96 15.87
CA VAL A 256 -17.02 -7.95 17.33
C VAL A 256 -16.95 -6.53 17.89
N ALA A 257 -15.90 -5.78 17.55
CA ALA A 257 -15.72 -4.39 17.98
C ALA A 257 -16.79 -3.46 17.41
N GLY A 258 -17.12 -3.61 16.12
CA GLY A 258 -18.19 -2.85 15.47
C GLY A 258 -19.56 -3.13 16.10
N SER A 259 -19.84 -4.38 16.47
CA SER A 259 -21.08 -4.76 17.16
C SER A 259 -21.15 -4.18 18.58
N ASN A 260 -20.01 -4.09 19.27
CA ASN A 260 -19.93 -3.44 20.59
C ASN A 260 -20.21 -1.94 20.47
N LEU A 261 -19.59 -1.26 19.49
CA LEU A 261 -19.80 0.17 19.22
C LEU A 261 -21.23 0.48 18.77
N ALA A 262 -21.87 -0.43 18.05
CA ALA A 262 -23.28 -0.32 17.68
C ALA A 262 -24.24 -0.55 18.87
N GLY A 263 -23.73 -0.91 20.05
CA GLY A 263 -24.53 -1.17 21.25
C GLY A 263 -25.27 -2.51 21.23
N ILE A 264 -24.89 -3.44 20.34
CA ILE A 264 -25.51 -4.77 20.26
C ILE A 264 -25.14 -5.61 21.50
N TRP A 265 -23.93 -5.40 22.05
CA TRP A 265 -23.47 -6.03 23.27
C TRP A 265 -22.47 -5.12 24.00
N SER A 266 -22.30 -5.31 25.31
CA SER A 266 -21.33 -4.58 26.14
C SER A 266 -20.58 -5.54 27.07
N THR A 267 -19.36 -5.19 27.44
CA THR A 267 -18.60 -5.94 28.45
C THR A 267 -19.05 -5.58 29.86
N ASP A 268 -18.90 -6.48 30.82
CA ASP A 268 -19.22 -6.21 32.23
C ASP A 268 -18.49 -4.97 32.76
N ALA A 269 -17.25 -4.74 32.32
CA ALA A 269 -16.49 -3.54 32.65
C ALA A 269 -17.15 -2.26 32.12
N GLN A 270 -17.65 -2.26 30.88
CA GLN A 270 -18.40 -1.14 30.31
C GLN A 270 -19.72 -0.91 31.06
N ILE A 271 -20.44 -1.98 31.42
CA ILE A 271 -21.68 -1.91 32.19
C ILE A 271 -21.40 -1.27 33.57
N GLN A 272 -20.37 -1.74 34.28
CA GLN A 272 -19.97 -1.19 35.58
C GLN A 272 -19.52 0.27 35.47
N ALA A 273 -18.78 0.64 34.43
CA ALA A 273 -18.35 2.02 34.19
C ALA A 273 -19.55 2.95 33.94
N LEU A 274 -20.53 2.49 33.15
CA LEU A 274 -21.78 3.23 32.93
C LEU A 274 -22.60 3.38 34.22
N ALA A 275 -22.67 2.34 35.05
CA ALA A 275 -23.33 2.40 36.35
C ALA A 275 -22.66 3.43 37.27
N LYS A 276 -21.34 3.38 37.43
CA LYS A 276 -20.57 4.36 38.21
C LYS A 276 -20.75 5.79 37.70
N LYS A 277 -20.82 5.98 36.38
CA LYS A 277 -21.06 7.31 35.78
C LYS A 277 -22.44 7.85 36.12
N ARG A 278 -23.48 6.99 36.13
CA ARG A 278 -24.83 7.38 36.57
C ARG A 278 -24.84 7.75 38.05
N GLU A 279 -24.23 6.93 38.90
CA GLU A 279 -24.09 7.22 40.34
C GLU A 279 -23.38 8.55 40.59
N TRP A 280 -22.30 8.83 39.86
CA TRP A 280 -21.57 10.09 39.93
C TRP A 280 -22.41 11.28 39.47
N GLN A 281 -23.18 11.14 38.38
CA GLN A 281 -24.08 12.19 37.89
C GLN A 281 -25.20 12.48 38.91
N GLU A 282 -25.79 11.45 39.49
CA GLU A 282 -26.79 11.58 40.55
C GLU A 282 -26.22 12.21 41.82
N TRP A 283 -25.02 11.79 42.22
CA TRP A 283 -24.28 12.40 43.33
C TRP A 283 -24.02 13.89 43.06
N LYS A 284 -23.52 14.23 41.87
CA LYS A 284 -23.26 15.62 41.48
C LYS A 284 -24.54 16.47 41.49
N ALA A 285 -25.65 15.93 40.98
CA ALA A 285 -26.93 16.63 40.98
C ALA A 285 -27.54 16.78 42.38
N ARG A 286 -27.29 15.84 43.31
CA ARG A 286 -27.65 15.99 44.73
C ARG A 286 -26.78 17.06 45.40
N TYR A 287 -25.47 16.98 45.22
CA TYR A 287 -24.51 17.93 45.77
C TYR A 287 -24.79 19.37 45.32
N GLU A 288 -25.10 19.59 44.03
CA GLU A 288 -25.47 20.91 43.52
C GLU A 288 -26.78 21.45 44.13
N ARG A 289 -27.75 20.57 44.45
CA ARG A 289 -28.98 20.97 45.14
C ARG A 289 -28.73 21.33 46.59
N GLU A 290 -28.03 20.48 47.34
CA GLU A 290 -27.67 20.74 48.74
C GLU A 290 -26.85 22.02 48.89
N ARG A 291 -25.93 22.27 47.95
CA ARG A 291 -25.15 23.50 47.91
C ARG A 291 -26.04 24.74 47.71
N ARG A 292 -26.99 24.70 46.78
CA ARG A 292 -27.94 25.81 46.56
C ARG A 292 -28.80 26.06 47.80
N GLU A 293 -29.32 25.01 48.44
CA GLU A 293 -30.11 25.14 49.67
C GLU A 293 -29.28 25.74 50.83
N LEU A 294 -28.00 25.35 50.93
CA LEU A 294 -27.10 25.92 51.94
C LEU A 294 -26.81 27.40 51.67
N ASP A 295 -26.55 27.76 50.41
CA ASP A 295 -26.31 29.14 49.99
C ASP A 295 -27.55 30.02 50.26
N GLU A 296 -28.76 29.52 49.96
CA GLU A 296 -30.03 30.21 50.28
C GLU A 296 -30.22 30.39 51.80
N LYS A 297 -29.89 29.39 52.62
CA LYS A 297 -29.95 29.50 54.08
C LYS A 297 -28.96 30.53 54.62
N LEU A 298 -27.72 30.51 54.13
CA LEU A 298 -26.69 31.47 54.52
C LEU A 298 -27.06 32.90 54.11
N GLN A 299 -27.67 33.07 52.93
CA GLN A 299 -28.15 34.36 52.48
C GLN A 299 -29.27 34.88 53.40
N LYS A 300 -30.27 34.05 53.72
CA LYS A 300 -31.34 34.41 54.66
C LYS A 300 -30.78 34.77 56.05
N GLN A 301 -29.82 34.01 56.58
CA GLN A 301 -29.18 34.34 57.85
C GLN A 301 -28.44 35.68 57.82
N ARG A 302 -27.79 36.02 56.70
CA ARG A 302 -27.16 37.35 56.53
C ARG A 302 -28.20 38.46 56.51
N GLU A 303 -29.28 38.28 55.76
CA GLU A 303 -30.40 39.25 55.70
C GLU A 303 -31.03 39.47 57.08
N GLU A 304 -31.32 38.40 57.82
CA GLU A 304 -31.84 38.47 59.21
C GLU A 304 -30.88 39.20 60.16
N MET A 305 -29.56 38.93 60.05
CA MET A 305 -28.54 39.60 60.86
C MET A 305 -28.43 41.08 60.52
N GLU A 306 -28.48 41.45 59.24
CA GLU A 306 -28.48 42.84 58.78
C GLU A 306 -29.73 43.59 59.25
N GLU A 307 -30.90 42.97 59.20
CA GLU A 307 -32.13 43.56 59.76
C GLU A 307 -32.06 43.74 61.27
N ALA A 308 -31.53 42.76 61.99
CA ALA A 308 -31.36 42.84 63.44
C ALA A 308 -30.40 43.98 63.82
N MET A 309 -29.29 44.11 63.10
CA MET A 309 -28.37 45.24 63.26
C MET A 309 -29.07 46.57 62.94
N ARG A 310 -29.79 46.66 61.82
CA ARG A 310 -30.53 47.87 61.44
C ARG A 310 -31.50 48.30 62.54
N ARG A 311 -32.28 47.37 63.10
CA ARG A 311 -33.22 47.59 64.22
C ARG A 311 -32.52 48.03 65.50
N ALA A 312 -31.35 47.47 65.81
CA ALA A 312 -30.57 47.85 66.99
C ALA A 312 -30.04 49.29 66.87
N PHE A 313 -29.57 49.69 65.68
CA PHE A 313 -29.05 51.05 65.44
C PHE A 313 -30.13 52.13 65.29
N THR A 314 -31.39 51.79 64.94
CA THR A 314 -32.46 52.80 64.85
C THR A 314 -33.07 53.20 66.21
N ARG A 315 -32.74 52.49 67.29
CA ARG A 315 -33.27 52.74 68.65
C ARG A 315 -32.41 53.66 69.50
N TYR A 316 -31.26 54.09 69.00
CA TYR A 316 -30.36 55.08 69.60
C TYR A 316 -30.42 56.39 68.81
#